data_AF-Q72PB1-F1
#
_entry.id   AF-Q72PB1-F1
#
_cell.length_a   1.000
_cell.length_b   1.000
_cell.length_c   1.000
_cell.angle_alpha   90.00
_cell.angle_beta   90.00
_cell.angle_gamma   90.00
#
_symmetry.space_group_name_H-M   'P 1'
#
loop_
_entity.id
_entity.type
_entity.pdbx_description
1 polymer ?
#
loop_
_entity_poly.entity_id
_entity_poly.type
_entity_poly.pdbx_seq_one_letter_code
_entity_poly.pdbx_strand_id
1 'polypeptide(L)'
;MKHPKMNLLGALLLSSLFLNPLNSDPTLGNCEVFPTNNIWNTPVDTLPLHPFSESYVRSIGAQKKLKADFGSGLWEGMPIGIPFILTSGANPVPVSFEYTDESEPGPYPIPHNAPIEGGETSDGDRHVLVVEQKTCKLYELYSARKKGKSWTAVSGAVFDLKSNQLRPANWTSADAAGLPILPGLVRYEEIASGEIKHAIRFTAKKTQKAYLWPARHYASKITDKNVPPMGTRFRLKASFNIDGFSKENQVILRALKKYGMILADNGSDWFLSGAPNEKWNNDQLHKLGKVLGDQFEAVDSESLMISTDSGEAKQN
;
A
#
# COMPACT_ATOMS: atom_id res chain seq x y z
N MET A 1 64.43 17.84 -50.08
CA MET A 1 63.91 17.09 -48.92
C MET A 1 63.01 18.01 -48.11
N LYS A 2 61.69 17.85 -48.24
CA LYS A 2 60.68 18.54 -47.42
C LYS A 2 59.71 17.46 -46.97
N HIS A 3 59.63 17.23 -45.66
CA HIS A 3 58.74 16.23 -45.06
C HIS A 3 57.26 16.65 -45.18
N PRO A 4 56.32 15.71 -45.42
CA PRO A 4 54.90 16.00 -45.36
C PRO A 4 54.39 15.95 -43.91
N LYS A 5 53.44 16.83 -43.58
CA LYS A 5 52.68 16.82 -42.32
C LYS A 5 51.58 15.76 -42.40
N MET A 6 51.53 14.88 -41.40
CA MET A 6 50.49 13.86 -41.24
C MET A 6 49.50 14.34 -40.17
N ASN A 7 48.25 14.60 -40.56
CA ASN A 7 47.16 14.91 -39.65
C ASN A 7 46.65 13.61 -39.02
N LEU A 8 46.69 13.53 -37.69
CA LEU A 8 46.09 12.44 -36.92
C LEU A 8 44.70 12.91 -36.45
N LEU A 9 43.64 12.41 -37.08
CA LEU A 9 42.28 12.51 -36.53
C LEU A 9 42.15 11.50 -35.38
N GLY A 10 42.05 11.98 -34.14
CA GLY A 10 41.65 11.17 -33.00
C GLY A 10 40.14 10.99 -32.97
N ALA A 11 39.66 9.77 -33.16
CA ALA A 11 38.26 9.42 -32.91
C ALA A 11 38.06 9.22 -31.40
N LEU A 12 37.28 10.09 -30.75
CA LEU A 12 36.80 9.89 -29.39
C LEU A 12 35.65 8.87 -29.41
N LEU A 13 35.90 7.67 -28.90
CA LEU A 13 34.85 6.72 -28.52
C LEU A 13 34.22 7.18 -27.20
N LEU A 14 33.06 7.81 -27.28
CA LEU A 14 32.19 8.04 -26.12
C LEU A 14 31.50 6.72 -25.76
N SER A 15 32.03 6.00 -24.78
CA SER A 15 31.30 4.91 -24.13
C SER A 15 30.21 5.50 -23.25
N SER A 16 28.95 5.45 -23.70
CA SER A 16 27.79 5.75 -22.87
C SER A 16 27.61 4.65 -21.82
N LEU A 17 28.07 4.91 -20.60
CA LEU A 17 27.68 4.15 -19.42
C LEU A 17 26.19 4.42 -19.17
N PHE A 18 25.33 3.47 -19.56
CA PHE A 18 23.97 3.41 -19.04
C PHE A 18 24.07 2.98 -17.58
N LEU A 19 24.03 3.96 -16.67
CA LEU A 19 23.70 3.72 -15.27
C LEU A 19 22.23 3.28 -15.25
N ASN A 20 21.98 1.97 -15.21
CA ASN A 20 20.70 1.48 -14.72
C ASN A 20 20.56 2.02 -13.29
N PRO A 21 19.51 2.78 -12.95
CA PRO A 21 19.26 3.10 -11.55
C PRO A 21 19.13 1.76 -10.82
N LEU A 22 19.98 1.55 -9.81
CA LEU A 22 19.76 0.48 -8.85
C LEU A 22 18.36 0.70 -8.28
N ASN A 23 17.40 -0.15 -8.68
CA ASN A 23 16.09 -0.20 -8.04
C ASN A 23 16.32 -0.61 -6.59
N SER A 24 16.47 0.37 -5.70
CA SER A 24 16.48 0.09 -4.27
C SER A 24 15.09 -0.34 -3.82
N ASP A 25 15.03 -1.34 -2.96
CA ASP A 25 13.79 -1.91 -2.46
C ASP A 25 13.05 -0.88 -1.59
N PRO A 26 11.70 -0.93 -1.53
CA PRO A 26 10.97 -0.19 -0.51
C PRO A 26 11.48 -0.64 0.85
N THR A 27 12.05 0.28 1.62
CA THR A 27 12.62 -0.01 2.94
C THR A 27 11.87 0.77 4.02
N LEU A 28 11.72 0.14 5.18
CA LEU A 28 11.14 0.72 6.37
C LEU A 28 12.03 0.38 7.58
N GLY A 29 12.73 1.40 8.09
CA GLY A 29 13.80 1.18 9.06
C GLY A 29 14.87 0.26 8.46
N ASN A 30 15.16 -0.84 9.16
CA ASN A 30 16.15 -1.83 8.71
C ASN A 30 15.57 -2.97 7.84
N CYS A 31 14.31 -2.87 7.43
CA CYS A 31 13.61 -3.95 6.74
C CYS A 31 13.20 -3.55 5.33
N GLU A 32 13.46 -4.43 4.37
CA GLU A 32 12.74 -4.41 3.09
C GLU A 32 11.26 -4.71 3.34
N VAL A 33 10.38 -4.08 2.57
CA VAL A 33 8.93 -4.27 2.63
C VAL A 33 8.51 -5.11 1.43
N PHE A 34 8.55 -6.42 1.65
CA PHE A 34 8.39 -7.49 0.68
C PHE A 34 9.51 -7.58 -0.37
N PRO A 35 9.76 -8.79 -0.90
CA PRO A 35 10.67 -8.97 -2.04
C PRO A 35 10.29 -8.08 -3.23
N THR A 36 11.26 -7.73 -4.07
CA THR A 36 11.02 -6.96 -5.31
C THR A 36 10.04 -7.64 -6.26
N ASN A 37 10.03 -8.97 -6.29
CA ASN A 37 9.09 -9.75 -7.09
C ASN A 37 7.73 -9.96 -6.41
N ASN A 38 7.42 -9.23 -5.34
CA ASN A 38 6.11 -9.26 -4.72
C ASN A 38 5.09 -8.41 -5.50
N ILE A 39 3.82 -8.82 -5.51
CA ILE A 39 2.71 -8.11 -6.15
C ILE A 39 2.50 -6.67 -5.64
N TRP A 40 2.90 -6.35 -4.41
CA TRP A 40 2.93 -4.97 -3.92
C TRP A 40 3.95 -4.12 -4.67
N ASN A 41 5.11 -4.69 -5.01
CA ASN A 41 6.26 -4.01 -5.60
C ASN A 41 6.32 -4.17 -7.13
N THR A 42 5.31 -4.79 -7.74
CA THR A 42 5.26 -5.06 -9.18
C THR A 42 4.55 -3.93 -9.93
N PRO A 43 5.17 -3.33 -10.97
CA PRO A 43 4.51 -2.38 -11.86
C PRO A 43 3.35 -3.00 -12.64
N VAL A 44 2.30 -2.22 -12.88
CA VAL A 44 1.05 -2.65 -13.53
C VAL A 44 0.63 -1.71 -14.66
N ASP A 45 1.46 -0.74 -15.03
CA ASP A 45 1.20 0.29 -16.04
C ASP A 45 1.08 -0.26 -17.46
N THR A 46 1.57 -1.47 -17.70
CA THR A 46 1.52 -2.17 -19.00
C THR A 46 0.46 -3.28 -19.06
N LEU A 47 -0.19 -3.60 -17.94
CA LEU A 47 -1.18 -4.67 -17.90
C LEU A 47 -2.43 -4.34 -18.74
N PRO A 48 -3.11 -5.35 -19.29
CA PRO A 48 -4.38 -5.16 -19.96
C PRO A 48 -5.46 -4.67 -18.97
N LEU A 49 -6.49 -4.01 -19.50
CA LEU A 49 -7.64 -3.60 -18.69
C LEU A 49 -8.44 -4.81 -18.23
N HIS A 50 -8.93 -4.75 -17.00
CA HIS A 50 -9.89 -5.72 -16.51
C HIS A 50 -11.22 -5.58 -17.29
N PRO A 51 -11.89 -6.67 -17.71
CA PRO A 51 -13.11 -6.60 -18.50
C PRO A 51 -14.26 -5.80 -17.85
N PHE A 52 -14.30 -5.75 -16.52
CA PHE A 52 -15.29 -5.00 -15.73
C PHE A 52 -14.82 -3.60 -15.28
N SER A 53 -13.68 -3.11 -15.80
CA SER A 53 -13.07 -1.84 -15.35
C SER A 53 -14.04 -0.67 -15.30
N GLU A 54 -14.80 -0.44 -16.38
CA GLU A 54 -15.77 0.67 -16.42
C GLU A 54 -16.90 0.49 -15.39
N SER A 55 -17.44 -0.73 -15.25
CA SER A 55 -18.47 -1.05 -14.25
C SER A 55 -17.97 -0.82 -12.83
N TYR A 56 -16.74 -1.24 -12.52
CA TYR A 56 -16.15 -1.05 -11.20
C TYR A 56 -15.96 0.43 -10.87
N VAL A 57 -15.38 1.21 -11.79
CA VAL A 57 -15.23 2.66 -11.63
C VAL A 57 -16.59 3.34 -11.42
N ARG A 58 -17.62 2.94 -12.18
CA ARG A 58 -18.98 3.46 -12.02
C ARG A 58 -19.57 3.12 -10.65
N SER A 59 -19.36 1.90 -10.16
CA SER A 59 -19.90 1.42 -8.87
C SER A 59 -19.27 2.13 -7.66
N ILE A 60 -17.96 2.41 -7.71
CA ILE A 60 -17.25 3.15 -6.65
C ILE A 60 -17.64 4.63 -6.73
N GLY A 61 -17.59 5.18 -7.95
CA GLY A 61 -18.11 6.50 -8.29
C GLY A 61 -17.16 7.26 -9.21
N ALA A 62 -17.49 7.30 -10.51
CA ALA A 62 -16.68 7.96 -11.55
C ALA A 62 -16.42 9.46 -11.28
N GLN A 63 -17.36 10.16 -10.66
CA GLN A 63 -17.26 11.60 -10.37
C GLN A 63 -16.85 11.91 -8.92
N LYS A 64 -16.56 10.88 -8.12
CA LYS A 64 -16.05 11.07 -6.77
C LYS A 64 -14.56 11.38 -6.82
N LYS A 65 -14.13 12.16 -5.83
CA LYS A 65 -12.76 12.67 -5.73
C LYS A 65 -11.89 11.63 -5.04
N LEU A 66 -10.66 11.47 -5.55
CA LEU A 66 -9.58 10.83 -4.79
C LEU A 66 -9.32 11.64 -3.52
N LYS A 67 -9.15 10.97 -2.38
CA LYS A 67 -8.83 11.63 -1.11
C LYS A 67 -7.66 10.95 -0.43
N ALA A 68 -6.71 11.74 0.07
CA ALA A 68 -5.75 11.28 1.05
C ALA A 68 -6.43 11.22 2.42
N ASP A 69 -6.46 10.05 3.02
CA ASP A 69 -6.99 9.83 4.37
C ASP A 69 -5.84 9.76 5.39
N PHE A 70 -4.93 10.72 5.27
CA PHE A 70 -3.71 10.89 6.07
C PHE A 70 -3.22 12.33 5.94
N GLY A 71 -2.37 12.78 6.85
CA GLY A 71 -1.87 14.15 6.87
C GLY A 71 -1.11 14.51 8.14
N SER A 72 -0.95 15.80 8.38
CA SER A 72 -0.34 16.37 9.58
C SER A 72 -1.41 16.79 10.60
N GLY A 73 -1.03 16.79 11.88
CA GLY A 73 -1.88 17.24 12.99
C GLY A 73 -3.06 16.34 13.29
N LEU A 74 -4.15 16.95 13.78
CA LEU A 74 -5.38 16.28 14.19
C LEU A 74 -6.53 16.62 13.26
N TRP A 75 -7.37 15.63 12.98
CA TRP A 75 -8.68 15.79 12.36
C TRP A 75 -9.76 15.50 13.41
N GLU A 76 -10.64 16.47 13.68
CA GLU A 76 -11.70 16.35 14.71
C GLU A 76 -11.15 15.95 16.11
N GLY A 77 -9.94 16.39 16.43
CA GLY A 77 -9.27 16.08 17.70
C GLY A 77 -8.55 14.73 17.74
N MET A 78 -8.54 13.97 16.63
CA MET A 78 -7.94 12.65 16.53
C MET A 78 -6.79 12.62 15.52
N PRO A 79 -5.74 11.80 15.72
CA PRO A 79 -4.69 11.61 14.72
C PRO A 79 -5.24 11.16 13.37
N ILE A 80 -4.78 11.77 12.27
CA ILE A 80 -5.21 11.46 10.90
C ILE A 80 -4.32 10.41 10.23
N GLY A 81 -4.90 9.41 9.59
CA GLY A 81 -4.18 8.30 8.96
C GLY A 81 -3.83 7.17 9.94
N ILE A 82 -3.17 6.14 9.41
CA ILE A 82 -2.89 4.90 10.15
C ILE A 82 -1.46 4.93 10.70
N PRO A 83 -1.26 5.10 12.01
CA PRO A 83 0.06 5.17 12.59
C PRO A 83 0.69 3.77 12.70
N PHE A 84 2.02 3.74 12.70
CA PHE A 84 2.80 2.54 12.96
C PHE A 84 3.99 2.87 13.87
N ILE A 85 4.61 1.84 14.44
CA ILE A 85 5.83 1.98 15.23
C ILE A 85 6.86 0.90 14.86
N LEU A 86 8.13 1.31 14.85
CA LEU A 86 9.26 0.40 14.71
C LEU A 86 9.78 0.03 16.09
N THR A 87 10.08 -1.24 16.31
CA THR A 87 10.68 -1.75 17.54
C THR A 87 11.85 -2.68 17.24
N SER A 88 12.72 -2.89 18.22
CA SER A 88 13.93 -3.70 18.11
C SER A 88 14.10 -4.60 19.35
N GLY A 89 13.10 -5.43 19.62
CA GLY A 89 13.03 -6.31 20.79
C GLY A 89 12.12 -5.79 21.90
N ALA A 90 10.92 -5.32 21.56
CA ALA A 90 9.89 -5.12 22.58
C ALA A 90 9.51 -6.46 23.23
N ASN A 91 9.27 -6.43 24.54
CA ASN A 91 8.78 -7.62 25.25
C ASN A 91 7.42 -8.04 24.66
N PRO A 92 7.26 -9.30 24.24
CA PRO A 92 5.98 -9.76 23.73
C PRO A 92 4.88 -9.68 24.79
N VAL A 93 3.70 -9.23 24.37
CA VAL A 93 2.49 -9.14 25.21
C VAL A 93 1.42 -10.08 24.67
N PRO A 94 0.55 -10.63 25.55
CA PRO A 94 -0.59 -11.43 25.12
C PRO A 94 -1.65 -10.53 24.48
N VAL A 95 -2.29 -11.07 23.45
CA VAL A 95 -3.44 -10.47 22.77
C VAL A 95 -4.56 -11.51 22.71
N SER A 96 -5.75 -11.14 23.15
CA SER A 96 -6.96 -11.97 23.00
C SER A 96 -7.78 -11.49 21.81
N PHE A 97 -8.23 -12.43 20.98
CA PHE A 97 -8.96 -12.15 19.73
C PHE A 97 -10.43 -12.53 19.82
N GLU A 98 -11.29 -11.78 19.12
CA GLU A 98 -12.66 -12.21 18.83
C GLU A 98 -12.67 -13.25 17.70
N TYR A 99 -11.93 -12.99 16.62
CA TYR A 99 -11.77 -13.90 15.48
C TYR A 99 -10.53 -14.77 15.69
N THR A 100 -10.60 -15.68 16.67
CA THR A 100 -9.46 -16.54 17.06
C THR A 100 -9.00 -17.44 15.91
N ASP A 101 -9.91 -17.95 15.10
CA ASP A 101 -9.62 -18.96 14.07
C ASP A 101 -9.02 -18.36 12.79
N GLU A 102 -9.00 -17.03 12.69
CA GLU A 102 -8.42 -16.27 11.57
C GLU A 102 -7.30 -15.31 12.03
N SER A 103 -6.83 -15.46 13.28
CA SER A 103 -5.76 -14.63 13.86
C SER A 103 -4.55 -15.46 14.27
N GLU A 104 -3.35 -14.92 14.11
CA GLU A 104 -2.18 -15.55 14.72
C GLU A 104 -2.20 -15.35 16.24
N PRO A 105 -2.02 -16.41 17.06
CA PRO A 105 -2.18 -16.32 18.51
C PRO A 105 -1.08 -15.50 19.22
N GLY A 106 -0.02 -15.13 18.52
CA GLY A 106 1.10 -14.35 19.09
C GLY A 106 2.13 -15.20 19.85
N PRO A 107 2.85 -14.61 20.83
CA PRO A 107 2.65 -13.27 21.38
C PRO A 107 3.14 -12.14 20.45
N TYR A 108 2.68 -10.91 20.70
CA TYR A 108 2.94 -9.75 19.85
C TYR A 108 3.95 -8.79 20.50
N PRO A 109 5.02 -8.33 19.82
CA PRO A 109 6.02 -7.41 20.39
C PRO A 109 5.52 -5.96 20.41
N ILE A 110 4.37 -5.70 21.03
CA ILE A 110 3.74 -4.37 21.05
C ILE A 110 4.34 -3.53 22.18
N PRO A 111 5.10 -2.46 21.89
CA PRO A 111 5.61 -1.58 22.92
C PRO A 111 4.48 -0.80 23.59
N HIS A 112 4.67 -0.39 24.85
CA HIS A 112 3.62 0.30 25.64
C HIS A 112 3.13 1.61 24.99
N ASN A 113 4.03 2.30 24.26
CA ASN A 113 3.75 3.52 23.52
C ASN A 113 3.30 3.27 22.07
N ALA A 114 2.91 2.04 21.70
CA ALA A 114 2.36 1.78 20.38
C ALA A 114 1.15 2.70 20.12
N PRO A 115 1.16 3.47 19.01
CA PRO A 115 0.06 4.33 18.67
C PRO A 115 -1.15 3.51 18.22
N ILE A 116 -2.34 4.06 18.42
CA ILE A 116 -3.61 3.49 17.96
C ILE A 116 -4.16 4.47 16.94
N GLU A 117 -4.62 3.99 15.78
CA GLU A 117 -5.33 4.82 14.81
C GLU A 117 -6.52 5.54 15.47
N GLY A 118 -6.65 6.84 15.20
CA GLY A 118 -7.64 7.70 15.83
C GLY A 118 -7.38 7.93 17.33
N GLY A 119 -6.37 7.33 17.95
CA GLY A 119 -6.03 7.52 19.36
C GLY A 119 -6.77 6.59 20.33
N GLU A 120 -6.37 6.63 21.61
CA GLU A 120 -6.79 5.63 22.61
C GLU A 120 -8.30 5.60 22.88
N THR A 121 -8.99 6.73 22.69
CA THR A 121 -10.43 6.88 22.95
C THR A 121 -11.29 6.77 21.70
N SER A 122 -10.71 6.52 20.51
CA SER A 122 -11.46 6.39 19.26
C SER A 122 -12.47 5.23 19.30
N ASP A 123 -13.57 5.37 18.58
CA ASP A 123 -14.56 4.31 18.33
C ASP A 123 -14.45 3.71 16.91
N GLY A 124 -13.49 4.17 16.09
CA GLY A 124 -13.23 3.67 14.75
C GLY A 124 -12.46 2.35 14.72
N ASP A 125 -11.68 2.13 13.65
CA ASP A 125 -11.01 0.85 13.40
C ASP A 125 -9.88 0.55 14.38
N ARG A 126 -9.21 1.58 14.91
CA ARG A 126 -8.20 1.46 15.98
C ARG A 126 -7.09 0.47 15.63
N HIS A 127 -6.56 0.58 14.41
CA HIS A 127 -5.43 -0.23 14.00
C HIS A 127 -4.19 0.02 14.87
N VAL A 128 -3.43 -1.04 15.14
CA VAL A 128 -2.10 -0.98 15.77
C VAL A 128 -1.13 -1.76 14.89
N LEU A 129 -0.16 -1.05 14.30
CA LEU A 129 0.82 -1.62 13.38
C LEU A 129 2.23 -1.54 14.00
N VAL A 130 2.91 -2.68 14.11
CA VAL A 130 4.23 -2.79 14.73
C VAL A 130 5.17 -3.58 13.85
N VAL A 131 6.34 -3.02 13.54
CA VAL A 131 7.42 -3.72 12.83
C VAL A 131 8.53 -4.07 13.81
N GLU A 132 8.84 -5.36 13.93
CA GLU A 132 10.00 -5.86 14.69
C GLU A 132 11.22 -5.94 13.77
N GLN A 133 12.09 -4.93 13.86
CA GLN A 133 13.19 -4.70 12.93
C GLN A 133 14.26 -5.79 12.95
N LYS A 134 14.38 -6.58 14.02
CA LYS A 134 15.36 -7.69 14.06
C LYS A 134 14.92 -8.88 13.20
N THR A 135 13.61 -9.07 13.05
CA THR A 135 13.04 -10.21 12.33
C THR A 135 12.41 -9.81 11.01
N CYS A 136 12.14 -8.52 10.82
CA CYS A 136 11.34 -7.97 9.73
C CYS A 136 9.94 -8.58 9.66
N LYS A 137 9.34 -8.80 10.83
CA LYS A 137 7.94 -9.16 10.96
C LYS A 137 7.09 -7.93 11.25
N LEU A 138 5.99 -7.85 10.53
CA LEU A 138 4.93 -6.87 10.72
C LEU A 138 3.78 -7.53 11.49
N TYR A 139 3.35 -6.87 12.54
CA TYR A 139 2.24 -7.27 13.40
C TYR A 139 1.15 -6.21 13.31
N GLU A 140 -0.06 -6.61 12.94
CA GLU A 140 -1.19 -5.70 12.76
C GLU A 140 -2.39 -6.20 13.55
N LEU A 141 -3.05 -5.28 14.27
CA LEU A 141 -4.27 -5.56 15.02
C LEU A 141 -5.41 -4.69 14.51
N TYR A 142 -6.62 -5.24 14.45
CA TYR A 142 -7.86 -4.50 14.20
C TYR A 142 -8.71 -4.40 15.47
N SER A 143 -9.34 -3.24 15.68
CA SER A 143 -10.14 -2.89 16.86
C SER A 143 -9.36 -3.09 18.18
N ALA A 144 -8.10 -2.67 18.21
CA ALA A 144 -7.21 -2.93 19.34
C ALA A 144 -7.55 -2.07 20.57
N ARG A 145 -7.57 -2.70 21.75
CA ARG A 145 -7.82 -2.06 23.05
C ARG A 145 -6.82 -2.54 24.10
N LYS A 146 -6.18 -1.60 24.79
CA LYS A 146 -5.30 -1.88 25.93
C LYS A 146 -6.11 -2.45 27.10
N LYS A 147 -5.59 -3.50 27.73
CA LYS A 147 -6.13 -4.15 28.94
C LYS A 147 -4.98 -4.40 29.93
N GLY A 148 -4.60 -3.37 30.69
CA GLY A 148 -3.45 -3.44 31.59
C GLY A 148 -2.16 -3.72 30.83
N LYS A 149 -1.52 -4.87 31.08
CA LYS A 149 -0.30 -5.34 30.38
C LYS A 149 -0.59 -6.23 29.15
N SER A 150 -1.86 -6.32 28.74
CA SER A 150 -2.34 -7.16 27.63
C SER A 150 -3.19 -6.32 26.67
N TRP A 151 -3.59 -6.92 25.55
CA TRP A 151 -4.48 -6.31 24.57
C TRP A 151 -5.66 -7.23 24.26
N THR A 152 -6.76 -6.63 23.83
CA THR A 152 -7.85 -7.31 23.12
C THR A 152 -7.96 -6.70 21.72
N ALA A 153 -8.26 -7.50 20.72
CA ALA A 153 -8.48 -7.07 19.34
C ALA A 153 -9.58 -7.94 18.71
N VAL A 154 -10.20 -7.47 17.63
CA VAL A 154 -11.11 -8.31 16.85
C VAL A 154 -10.30 -9.37 16.10
N SER A 155 -9.26 -8.95 15.39
CA SER A 155 -8.34 -9.82 14.67
C SER A 155 -6.88 -9.37 14.81
N GLY A 156 -5.95 -10.29 14.55
CA GLY A 156 -4.53 -10.03 14.53
C GLY A 156 -3.82 -10.78 13.42
N ALA A 157 -2.96 -10.07 12.70
CA ALA A 157 -2.22 -10.59 11.56
C ALA A 157 -0.70 -10.44 11.75
N VAL A 158 0.07 -11.46 11.36
CA VAL A 158 1.54 -11.40 11.30
C VAL A 158 2.04 -11.68 9.89
N PHE A 159 2.86 -10.79 9.36
CA PHE A 159 3.46 -10.90 8.03
C PHE A 159 4.99 -10.91 8.13
N ASP A 160 5.64 -11.78 7.36
CA ASP A 160 7.09 -11.72 7.16
C ASP A 160 7.38 -10.82 5.96
N LEU A 161 7.96 -9.65 6.22
CA LEU A 161 8.25 -8.66 5.18
C LEU A 161 9.38 -9.11 4.24
N LYS A 162 10.04 -10.24 4.48
CA LYS A 162 11.04 -10.81 3.57
C LYS A 162 10.46 -11.93 2.69
N SER A 163 9.16 -12.18 2.78
CA SER A 163 8.51 -13.32 2.15
C SER A 163 7.42 -12.91 1.19
N ASN A 164 7.18 -13.76 0.19
CA ASN A 164 6.00 -13.70 -0.67
C ASN A 164 4.82 -14.50 -0.10
N GLN A 165 4.94 -15.12 1.09
CA GLN A 165 3.86 -15.92 1.65
C GLN A 165 2.60 -15.07 1.93
N LEU A 166 1.47 -15.47 1.36
CA LEU A 166 0.16 -14.89 1.70
C LEU A 166 -0.43 -15.56 2.93
N ARG A 167 -1.42 -14.90 3.57
CA ARG A 167 -2.26 -15.51 4.59
C ARG A 167 -3.03 -16.72 4.02
N PRO A 168 -3.50 -17.66 4.86
CA PRO A 168 -4.41 -18.71 4.41
C PRO A 168 -5.61 -18.13 3.65
N ALA A 169 -6.14 -18.88 2.67
CA ALA A 169 -7.32 -18.45 1.94
C ALA A 169 -8.52 -18.36 2.89
N ASN A 170 -9.38 -17.37 2.68
CA ASN A 170 -10.55 -17.03 3.50
C ASN A 170 -10.24 -16.50 4.90
N TRP A 171 -8.97 -16.20 5.22
CA TRP A 171 -8.65 -15.52 6.47
C TRP A 171 -8.64 -14.01 6.27
N THR A 172 -9.38 -13.31 7.13
CA THR A 172 -9.23 -11.87 7.30
C THR A 172 -7.87 -11.51 7.91
N SER A 173 -7.63 -10.22 8.09
CA SER A 173 -6.46 -9.68 8.79
C SER A 173 -6.87 -8.47 9.61
N ALA A 174 -5.94 -7.54 9.87
CA ALA A 174 -6.33 -6.20 10.30
C ALA A 174 -7.03 -5.41 9.16
N ASP A 175 -6.79 -5.81 7.91
CA ASP A 175 -7.47 -5.33 6.70
C ASP A 175 -8.54 -6.34 6.25
N ALA A 176 -9.70 -5.87 5.79
CA ALA A 176 -10.81 -6.75 5.43
C ALA A 176 -10.50 -7.73 4.27
N ALA A 177 -9.61 -7.35 3.36
CA ALA A 177 -9.15 -8.20 2.26
C ALA A 177 -8.22 -9.35 2.69
N GLY A 178 -7.84 -9.44 3.96
CA GLY A 178 -6.80 -10.37 4.43
C GLY A 178 -5.39 -9.97 3.99
N LEU A 179 -5.19 -8.69 3.67
CA LEU A 179 -3.94 -8.10 3.20
C LEU A 179 -3.23 -7.33 4.33
N PRO A 180 -1.92 -7.11 4.25
CA PRO A 180 -1.23 -6.23 5.20
C PRO A 180 -1.56 -4.76 4.93
N ILE A 181 -1.77 -3.96 5.96
CA ILE A 181 -2.08 -2.52 5.86
C ILE A 181 -0.81 -1.72 5.56
N LEU A 182 0.22 -1.87 6.39
CA LEU A 182 1.43 -1.04 6.36
C LEU A 182 2.13 -0.99 4.98
N PRO A 183 2.29 -2.11 4.26
CA PRO A 183 2.90 -2.11 2.93
C PRO A 183 2.14 -1.29 1.90
N GLY A 184 0.84 -1.08 2.09
CA GLY A 184 0.01 -0.25 1.22
C GLY A 184 -0.09 1.22 1.64
N LEU A 185 0.44 1.62 2.79
CA LEU A 185 0.36 3.01 3.25
C LEU A 185 1.30 3.93 2.47
N VAL A 186 0.82 5.11 2.09
CA VAL A 186 1.68 6.22 1.69
C VAL A 186 2.46 6.74 2.91
N ARG A 187 3.78 6.79 2.83
CA ARG A 187 4.65 7.30 3.92
C ARG A 187 5.41 8.56 3.51
N TYR A 188 5.63 9.46 4.48
CA TYR A 188 6.25 10.76 4.19
C TYR A 188 7.70 10.61 3.72
N GLU A 189 8.43 9.63 4.24
CA GLU A 189 9.82 9.33 3.88
C GLU A 189 9.96 9.02 2.38
N GLU A 190 8.95 8.39 1.78
CA GLU A 190 8.90 8.07 0.36
C GLU A 190 8.70 9.34 -0.47
N ILE A 191 7.84 10.24 0.00
CA ILE A 191 7.65 11.56 -0.63
C ILE A 191 8.93 12.38 -0.57
N ALA A 192 9.61 12.38 0.58
CA ALA A 192 10.90 13.04 0.75
C ALA A 192 11.98 12.43 -0.17
N SER A 193 11.93 11.11 -0.41
CA SER A 193 12.84 10.42 -1.33
C SER A 193 12.50 10.63 -2.81
N GLY A 194 11.26 11.04 -3.12
CA GLY A 194 10.79 11.36 -4.47
C GLY A 194 10.13 10.21 -5.24
N GLU A 195 10.01 9.02 -4.64
CA GLU A 195 9.38 7.85 -5.26
C GLU A 195 8.69 6.97 -4.20
N ILE A 196 7.48 6.48 -4.53
CA ILE A 196 6.85 5.35 -3.85
C ILE A 196 6.96 4.15 -4.79
N LYS A 197 7.49 3.04 -4.28
CA LYS A 197 7.86 1.85 -5.07
C LYS A 197 6.92 0.66 -4.89
N HIS A 198 5.70 0.92 -4.44
CA HIS A 198 4.71 -0.10 -4.17
C HIS A 198 3.29 0.37 -4.51
N ALA A 199 2.36 -0.57 -4.56
CA ALA A 199 0.94 -0.31 -4.70
C ALA A 199 0.39 0.39 -3.45
N ILE A 200 -0.56 1.31 -3.64
CA ILE A 200 -1.19 2.01 -2.53
C ILE A 200 -2.48 1.30 -2.11
N ARG A 201 -2.74 1.22 -0.81
CA ARG A 201 -4.02 0.74 -0.27
C ARG A 201 -5.10 1.78 -0.49
N PHE A 202 -6.28 1.37 -0.93
CA PHE A 202 -7.46 2.23 -0.94
C PHE A 202 -8.75 1.49 -0.55
N THR A 203 -9.81 2.26 -0.28
CA THR A 203 -11.11 1.72 0.11
C THR A 203 -12.23 2.09 -0.85
N ALA A 204 -13.31 1.30 -0.82
CA ALA A 204 -14.56 1.57 -1.52
C ALA A 204 -15.74 1.22 -0.62
N LYS A 205 -16.88 1.91 -0.78
CA LYS A 205 -18.05 1.70 0.09
C LYS A 205 -18.74 0.37 -0.13
N LYS A 206 -18.67 -0.15 -1.34
CA LYS A 206 -19.30 -1.42 -1.75
C LYS A 206 -18.28 -2.28 -2.45
N THR A 207 -18.13 -3.50 -1.94
CA THR A 207 -17.27 -4.54 -2.52
C THR A 207 -18.08 -5.81 -2.75
N GLN A 208 -17.60 -6.69 -3.61
CA GLN A 208 -18.25 -7.97 -3.87
C GLN A 208 -18.02 -8.97 -2.72
N LYS A 209 -18.92 -9.93 -2.54
CA LYS A 209 -18.72 -11.17 -1.78
C LYS A 209 -17.79 -12.11 -2.56
N ALA A 210 -16.61 -11.62 -2.87
CA ALA A 210 -15.55 -12.29 -3.61
C ALA A 210 -14.25 -11.50 -3.42
N TYR A 211 -13.12 -12.16 -3.67
CA TYR A 211 -11.80 -11.55 -3.70
C TYR A 211 -11.01 -12.07 -4.90
N LEU A 212 -10.08 -11.26 -5.39
CA LEU A 212 -9.09 -11.62 -6.39
C LEU A 212 -7.71 -11.69 -5.74
N TRP A 213 -6.84 -12.55 -6.26
CA TRP A 213 -5.44 -12.55 -5.86
C TRP A 213 -4.84 -11.13 -5.98
N PRO A 214 -4.07 -10.65 -4.97
CA PRO A 214 -3.55 -11.39 -3.80
C PRO A 214 -4.43 -11.37 -2.54
N ALA A 215 -5.62 -10.76 -2.59
CA ALA A 215 -6.53 -10.75 -1.45
C ALA A 215 -6.95 -12.18 -1.07
N ARG A 216 -7.25 -12.36 0.22
CA ARG A 216 -7.57 -13.65 0.85
C ARG A 216 -8.97 -13.69 1.41
N HIS A 217 -9.63 -12.54 1.53
CA HIS A 217 -10.91 -12.42 2.21
C HIS A 217 -11.78 -11.30 1.62
N TYR A 218 -13.07 -11.29 1.98
CA TYR A 218 -14.05 -10.27 1.57
C TYR A 218 -14.90 -9.87 2.79
N ALA A 219 -15.45 -8.66 2.80
CA ALA A 219 -16.33 -8.19 3.88
C ALA A 219 -17.70 -7.72 3.35
N SER A 220 -18.35 -8.52 2.52
CA SER A 220 -19.59 -8.12 1.86
C SER A 220 -20.58 -9.26 1.67
N LYS A 221 -21.84 -8.90 1.41
CA LYS A 221 -22.91 -9.82 0.98
C LYS A 221 -23.32 -9.60 -0.49
N ILE A 222 -22.72 -8.63 -1.18
CA ILE A 222 -23.10 -8.23 -2.55
C ILE A 222 -22.56 -9.24 -3.56
N THR A 223 -23.40 -9.80 -4.42
CA THR A 223 -22.98 -10.76 -5.45
C THR A 223 -22.92 -10.19 -6.87
N ASP A 224 -23.32 -8.93 -7.05
CA ASP A 224 -23.29 -8.24 -8.35
C ASP A 224 -21.86 -8.15 -8.90
N LYS A 225 -21.64 -8.70 -10.10
CA LYS A 225 -20.35 -8.71 -10.80
C LYS A 225 -19.89 -7.33 -11.25
N ASN A 226 -20.76 -6.31 -11.22
CA ASN A 226 -20.40 -4.92 -11.53
C ASN A 226 -19.79 -4.18 -10.33
N VAL A 227 -19.73 -4.81 -9.15
CA VAL A 227 -19.06 -4.27 -7.96
C VAL A 227 -17.71 -4.97 -7.83
N PRO A 228 -16.61 -4.23 -7.58
CA PRO A 228 -15.29 -4.84 -7.54
C PRO A 228 -15.13 -5.78 -6.33
N PRO A 229 -14.54 -6.97 -6.50
CA PRO A 229 -14.09 -7.80 -5.40
C PRO A 229 -12.89 -7.18 -4.68
N MET A 230 -12.65 -7.57 -3.43
CA MET A 230 -11.41 -7.23 -2.72
C MET A 230 -10.19 -7.71 -3.53
N GLY A 231 -9.06 -7.01 -3.43
CA GLY A 231 -7.85 -7.29 -4.19
C GLY A 231 -7.83 -6.74 -5.61
N THR A 232 -8.95 -6.19 -6.12
CA THR A 232 -8.97 -5.55 -7.44
C THR A 232 -7.90 -4.45 -7.52
N ARG A 233 -7.04 -4.53 -8.55
CA ARG A 233 -5.98 -3.56 -8.82
C ARG A 233 -6.50 -2.46 -9.75
N PHE A 234 -6.36 -1.20 -9.33
CA PHE A 234 -6.64 -0.03 -10.15
C PHE A 234 -5.34 0.74 -10.43
N ARG A 235 -5.24 1.37 -11.59
CA ARG A 235 -4.18 2.35 -11.87
C ARG A 235 -4.77 3.67 -12.31
N LEU A 236 -4.03 4.75 -12.07
CA LEU A 236 -4.30 6.05 -12.68
C LEU A 236 -3.94 5.96 -14.18
N LYS A 237 -4.83 6.44 -15.04
CA LYS A 237 -4.61 6.45 -16.49
C LYS A 237 -3.30 7.16 -16.85
N ALA A 238 -2.53 6.55 -17.75
CA ALA A 238 -1.26 7.12 -18.22
C ALA A 238 -1.43 8.53 -18.80
N SER A 239 -2.56 8.79 -19.46
CA SER A 239 -2.93 10.06 -20.08
C SER A 239 -3.29 11.19 -19.11
N PHE A 240 -3.56 10.90 -17.83
CA PHE A 240 -3.89 11.94 -16.87
C PHE A 240 -2.68 12.86 -16.62
N ASN A 241 -2.81 14.15 -16.88
CA ASN A 241 -1.72 15.10 -16.70
C ASN A 241 -1.53 15.43 -15.20
N ILE A 242 -0.31 15.25 -14.70
CA ILE A 242 0.04 15.48 -13.29
C ILE A 242 0.87 16.76 -13.08
N ASP A 243 1.27 17.47 -14.14
CA ASP A 243 2.20 18.60 -14.07
C ASP A 243 1.67 19.77 -13.24
N GLY A 244 0.33 19.91 -13.17
CA GLY A 244 -0.34 20.94 -12.37
C GLY A 244 -0.44 20.63 -10.87
N PHE A 245 0.11 19.52 -10.40
CA PHE A 245 0.14 19.14 -8.98
C PHE A 245 1.49 19.51 -8.35
N SER A 246 1.51 19.64 -7.01
CA SER A 246 2.76 19.82 -6.27
C SER A 246 3.71 18.64 -6.49
N LYS A 247 5.02 18.85 -6.28
CA LYS A 247 6.02 17.78 -6.37
C LYS A 247 5.65 16.59 -5.49
N GLU A 248 5.15 16.84 -4.28
CA GLU A 248 4.70 15.81 -3.32
C GLU A 248 3.57 14.96 -3.90
N ASN A 249 2.50 15.60 -4.41
CA ASN A 249 1.40 14.88 -5.03
C ASN A 249 1.82 14.14 -6.30
N GLN A 250 2.75 14.71 -7.08
CA GLN A 250 3.25 14.03 -8.27
C GLN A 250 3.97 12.71 -7.91
N VAL A 251 4.62 12.59 -6.75
CA VAL A 251 5.18 11.32 -6.28
C VAL A 251 4.07 10.27 -6.13
N ILE A 252 2.99 10.62 -5.43
CA ILE A 252 1.82 9.75 -5.22
C ILE A 252 1.18 9.38 -6.57
N LEU A 253 0.94 10.36 -7.44
CA LEU A 253 0.29 10.14 -8.73
C LEU A 253 1.16 9.31 -9.68
N ARG A 254 2.49 9.45 -9.65
CA ARG A 254 3.39 8.55 -10.40
C ARG A 254 3.29 7.12 -9.90
N ALA A 255 3.22 6.90 -8.59
CA ALA A 255 3.04 5.57 -8.01
C ALA A 255 1.69 4.96 -8.40
N LEU A 256 0.61 5.74 -8.38
CA LEU A 256 -0.71 5.29 -8.86
C LEU A 256 -0.74 4.97 -10.35
N LYS A 257 0.11 5.60 -11.18
CA LYS A 257 0.28 5.20 -12.59
C LYS A 257 1.04 3.89 -12.70
N LYS A 258 2.20 3.80 -12.05
CA LYS A 258 3.17 2.71 -12.20
C LYS A 258 2.76 1.44 -11.45
N TYR A 259 2.53 1.54 -10.14
CA TYR A 259 2.17 0.41 -9.29
C TYR A 259 0.66 0.31 -9.06
N GLY A 260 -0.07 1.40 -9.20
CA GLY A 260 -1.51 1.40 -8.96
C GLY A 260 -1.87 1.33 -7.48
N MET A 261 -3.09 0.90 -7.20
CA MET A 261 -3.66 0.76 -5.88
C MET A 261 -4.51 -0.51 -5.77
N ILE A 262 -4.55 -1.11 -4.59
CA ILE A 262 -5.29 -2.34 -4.29
C ILE A 262 -6.49 -2.00 -3.42
N LEU A 263 -7.67 -2.48 -3.83
CA LEU A 263 -8.88 -2.39 -3.03
C LEU A 263 -8.79 -3.36 -1.85
N ALA A 264 -8.57 -2.84 -0.66
CA ALA A 264 -8.29 -3.66 0.52
C ALA A 264 -9.43 -3.71 1.54
N ASP A 265 -10.28 -2.68 1.57
CA ASP A 265 -11.31 -2.59 2.60
C ASP A 265 -12.58 -1.86 2.15
N ASN A 266 -13.63 -2.07 2.92
CA ASN A 266 -14.83 -1.27 2.88
C ASN A 266 -14.59 0.04 3.62
N GLY A 267 -14.79 1.15 2.92
CA GLY A 267 -14.59 2.47 3.49
C GLY A 267 -15.19 3.55 2.62
N SER A 268 -14.58 4.72 2.60
CA SER A 268 -15.02 5.80 1.71
C SER A 268 -14.43 5.63 0.31
N ASP A 269 -15.26 5.88 -0.69
CA ASP A 269 -14.87 5.68 -2.09
C ASP A 269 -13.66 6.52 -2.50
N TRP A 270 -12.61 5.85 -3.02
CA TRP A 270 -11.35 6.44 -3.49
C TRP A 270 -10.51 7.11 -2.38
N PHE A 271 -10.57 6.60 -1.16
CA PHE A 271 -9.72 7.07 -0.07
C PHE A 271 -8.42 6.25 -0.05
N LEU A 272 -7.30 6.93 -0.25
CA LEU A 272 -5.95 6.37 -0.09
C LEU A 272 -5.56 6.40 1.38
N SER A 273 -5.03 5.28 1.87
CA SER A 273 -4.49 5.21 3.22
C SER A 273 -3.02 5.62 3.27
N GLY A 274 -2.62 6.25 4.37
CA GLY A 274 -1.24 6.65 4.61
C GLY A 274 -0.95 6.86 6.09
N ALA A 275 0.33 7.07 6.40
CA ALA A 275 0.78 7.29 7.77
C ALA A 275 0.74 8.79 8.15
N PRO A 276 0.37 9.14 9.40
CA PRO A 276 0.48 10.51 9.92
C PRO A 276 1.93 10.98 9.89
N ASN A 277 2.13 12.26 9.58
CA ASN A 277 3.42 12.93 9.70
C ASN A 277 3.23 14.45 9.76
N GLU A 278 3.85 15.13 10.73
CA GLU A 278 3.75 16.59 10.87
C GLU A 278 4.30 17.38 9.67
N LYS A 279 5.10 16.74 8.81
CA LYS A 279 5.67 17.38 7.62
C LYS A 279 4.74 17.35 6.41
N TRP A 280 3.58 16.69 6.50
CA TRP A 280 2.59 16.74 5.43
C TRP A 280 2.03 18.14 5.24
N ASN A 281 1.93 18.58 3.99
CA ASN A 281 1.17 19.76 3.63
C ASN A 281 -0.27 19.37 3.27
N ASN A 282 -1.20 19.53 4.21
CA ASN A 282 -2.60 19.14 4.05
C ASN A 282 -3.29 19.89 2.89
N ASP A 283 -2.94 21.17 2.64
CA ASP A 283 -3.50 21.92 1.51
C ASP A 283 -3.08 21.33 0.17
N GLN A 284 -1.86 20.81 0.07
CA GLN A 284 -1.40 20.10 -1.11
C GLN A 284 -2.08 18.73 -1.22
N LEU A 285 -2.14 17.93 -0.15
CA LEU A 285 -2.83 16.63 -0.16
C LEU A 285 -4.30 16.77 -0.60
N HIS A 286 -5.01 17.82 -0.16
CA HIS A 286 -6.37 18.12 -0.61
C HIS A 286 -6.49 18.35 -2.13
N LYS A 287 -5.42 18.77 -2.83
CA LYS A 287 -5.43 18.92 -4.29
C LYS A 287 -5.53 17.58 -5.02
N LEU A 288 -5.23 16.44 -4.38
CA LEU A 288 -5.49 15.11 -4.95
C LEU A 288 -6.97 14.94 -5.35
N GLY A 289 -7.89 15.65 -4.70
CA GLY A 289 -9.31 15.67 -5.07
C GLY A 289 -9.64 16.31 -6.44
N LYS A 290 -8.64 16.80 -7.18
CA LYS A 290 -8.78 17.10 -8.61
C LYS A 290 -8.79 15.85 -9.49
N VAL A 291 -8.28 14.72 -8.99
CA VAL A 291 -8.37 13.42 -9.64
C VAL A 291 -9.73 12.82 -9.32
N LEU A 292 -10.52 12.54 -10.35
CA LEU A 292 -11.82 11.89 -10.21
C LEU A 292 -11.70 10.38 -10.48
N GLY A 293 -12.68 9.61 -10.00
CA GLY A 293 -12.74 8.16 -10.21
C GLY A 293 -12.63 7.74 -11.69
N ASP A 294 -13.16 8.54 -12.62
CA ASP A 294 -13.07 8.29 -14.07
C ASP A 294 -11.66 8.36 -14.66
N GLN A 295 -10.68 8.85 -13.88
CA GLN A 295 -9.27 8.83 -14.23
C GLN A 295 -8.59 7.51 -13.85
N PHE A 296 -9.28 6.63 -13.14
CA PHE A 296 -8.79 5.30 -12.81
C PHE A 296 -9.35 4.24 -13.76
N GLU A 297 -8.64 3.13 -13.84
CA GLU A 297 -9.05 1.94 -14.56
C GLU A 297 -8.58 0.70 -13.79
N ALA A 298 -9.43 -0.32 -13.70
CA ALA A 298 -9.03 -1.61 -13.18
C ALA A 298 -8.18 -2.36 -14.22
N VAL A 299 -7.13 -3.02 -13.75
CA VAL A 299 -6.21 -3.82 -14.59
C VAL A 299 -6.35 -5.29 -14.26
N ASP A 300 -6.15 -6.13 -15.26
CA ASP A 300 -6.13 -7.57 -15.08
C ASP A 300 -4.73 -8.02 -14.63
N SER A 301 -4.66 -8.51 -13.39
CA SER A 301 -3.43 -8.97 -12.75
C SER A 301 -3.25 -10.48 -12.79
N GLU A 302 -4.14 -11.24 -13.43
CA GLU A 302 -4.07 -12.71 -13.46
C GLU A 302 -2.76 -13.20 -14.08
N SER A 303 -2.28 -12.53 -15.13
CA SER A 303 -1.01 -12.86 -15.80
C SER A 303 0.25 -12.70 -14.94
N LEU A 304 0.15 -12.00 -13.81
CA LEU A 304 1.26 -11.86 -12.86
C LEU A 304 1.34 -13.05 -11.90
N MET A 305 0.25 -13.76 -11.65
CA MET A 305 0.17 -14.77 -10.60
C MET A 305 1.00 -16.00 -10.95
N ILE A 306 2.02 -16.30 -10.13
CA ILE A 306 2.81 -17.54 -10.25
C ILE A 306 2.14 -18.69 -9.50
N SER A 307 1.59 -18.40 -8.32
CA SER A 307 0.87 -19.35 -7.47
C SER A 307 -0.24 -18.64 -6.72
N THR A 308 -1.37 -19.32 -6.53
CA THR A 308 -2.54 -18.77 -5.82
C THR A 308 -2.27 -18.49 -4.34
N ASP A 309 -1.28 -19.14 -3.73
CA ASP A 309 -0.95 -19.03 -2.30
C ASP A 309 0.33 -18.24 -2.03
N SER A 310 0.87 -17.56 -3.05
CA SER A 310 2.04 -16.70 -2.96
C SER A 310 1.74 -15.34 -3.57
N GLY A 311 2.23 -14.27 -2.96
CA GLY A 311 2.25 -12.91 -3.49
C GLY A 311 3.37 -12.69 -4.50
N GLU A 312 4.11 -13.74 -4.84
CA GLU A 312 5.12 -13.69 -5.89
C GLU A 312 4.46 -13.43 -7.25
N ALA A 313 4.91 -12.38 -7.90
CA ALA A 313 4.43 -11.90 -9.17
C ALA A 313 5.51 -12.07 -10.23
N LYS A 314 5.10 -12.52 -11.41
CA LYS A 314 5.92 -12.48 -12.61
C LYS A 314 6.33 -11.04 -12.89
N GLN A 315 7.63 -10.79 -13.00
CA GLN A 315 8.14 -9.47 -13.34
C GLN A 315 8.15 -9.29 -14.86
N ASN A 316 7.82 -8.08 -15.32
CA ASN A 316 7.82 -7.68 -16.73
C ASN A 316 9.18 -7.17 -17.18
#